data_AF-S2XQU7-F1
#
_entry.id   AF-S2XQU7-F1
#
_cell.length_a   1.000
_cell.length_b   1.000
_cell.length_c   1.000
_cell.angle_alpha   90.00
_cell.angle_beta   90.00
_cell.angle_gamma   90.00
#
_symmetry.space_group_name_H-M   'P 1'
#
loop_
_entity.id
_entity.type
_entity.pdbx_description
1 polymer ?
#
loop_
_entity_poly.entity_id
_entity_poly.type
_entity_poly.pdbx_seq_one_letter_code
_entity_poly.pdbx_strand_id
1 'polypeptide(L)'
;MKQVTKTVEDINLMNFSWLFLKINKPLVIMIMVSILLPMPLFLKLEVAFLTVQQFTLISSLLISFMLHEYFHILSFKVLKKKGAVRIESTFLRISIIPLFHLSNYQIVMMAMMGPLICFTIGLILFMTASSQLMMYVSYIFLLHIIFLLPPFGDGMMIIKAYLSSQLKGGE
;
A
#
# COMPACT_ATOMS: atom_id res chain seq x y z
N MET A 1 -13.90 13.25 -4.58
CA MET A 1 -13.67 11.94 -3.95
C MET A 1 -14.31 10.87 -4.82
N LYS A 2 -13.58 9.84 -5.25
CA LYS A 2 -14.16 8.72 -6.02
C LYS A 2 -14.46 7.56 -5.08
N GLN A 3 -15.62 6.93 -5.24
CA GLN A 3 -16.03 5.78 -4.46
C GLN A 3 -16.45 4.64 -5.39
N VAL A 4 -15.99 3.43 -5.11
CA VAL A 4 -16.39 2.21 -5.83
C VAL A 4 -16.71 1.14 -4.81
N THR A 5 -17.92 0.58 -4.89
CA THR A 5 -18.32 -0.56 -4.07
C THR A 5 -18.05 -1.85 -4.84
N LYS A 6 -17.38 -2.80 -4.20
CA LYS A 6 -17.14 -4.14 -4.74
C LYS A 6 -17.38 -5.19 -3.66
N THR A 7 -17.67 -6.42 -4.07
CA THR A 7 -17.56 -7.54 -3.14
C THR A 7 -16.08 -7.84 -2.90
N VAL A 8 -15.73 -8.26 -1.69
CA VAL A 8 -14.36 -8.63 -1.35
C VAL A 8 -13.88 -9.77 -2.25
N GLU A 9 -14.76 -10.73 -2.55
CA GLU A 9 -14.49 -11.93 -3.35
C GLU A 9 -13.96 -11.59 -4.74
N ASP A 10 -14.58 -10.59 -5.40
CA ASP A 10 -14.27 -10.17 -6.78
C ASP A 10 -12.94 -9.41 -6.92
N ILE A 11 -12.32 -9.03 -5.81
CA ILE A 11 -11.06 -8.26 -5.81
C ILE A 11 -9.86 -9.21 -5.80
N ASN A 12 -9.32 -9.52 -6.96
CA ASN A 12 -8.00 -10.16 -7.09
C ASN A 12 -6.90 -9.10 -7.31
N LEU A 13 -5.63 -9.54 -7.22
CA LEU A 13 -4.47 -8.67 -7.38
C LEU A 13 -4.53 -7.88 -8.70
N MET A 14 -4.81 -8.56 -9.81
CA MET A 14 -4.83 -7.93 -11.14
C MET A 14 -5.88 -6.81 -11.22
N ASN A 15 -7.13 -7.10 -10.82
CA ASN A 15 -8.23 -6.15 -10.85
C ASN A 15 -7.97 -4.97 -9.88
N PHE A 16 -7.34 -5.24 -8.74
CA PHE A 16 -6.97 -4.21 -7.79
C PHE A 16 -5.82 -3.34 -8.32
N SER A 17 -4.77 -3.93 -8.89
CA SER A 17 -3.66 -3.21 -9.51
C SER A 17 -4.15 -2.29 -10.63
N TRP A 18 -5.05 -2.77 -11.48
CA TRP A 18 -5.64 -1.95 -12.54
C TRP A 18 -6.45 -0.79 -11.98
N LEU A 19 -7.26 -1.04 -10.95
CA LEU A 19 -8.00 0.02 -10.25
C LEU A 19 -7.06 1.04 -9.60
N PHE A 20 -6.01 0.57 -8.94
CA PHE A 20 -5.00 1.39 -8.28
C PHE A 20 -4.29 2.31 -9.29
N LEU A 21 -3.87 1.77 -10.44
CA LEU A 21 -3.26 2.56 -11.52
C LEU A 21 -4.25 3.56 -12.14
N LYS A 22 -5.51 3.17 -12.33
CA LYS A 22 -6.56 4.06 -12.85
C LYS A 22 -6.85 5.23 -11.92
N ILE A 23 -6.82 4.99 -10.61
CA ILE A 23 -6.97 6.02 -9.58
C ILE A 23 -5.76 6.94 -9.56
N ASN A 24 -4.55 6.37 -9.53
CA ASN A 24 -3.29 7.09 -9.46
C ASN A 24 -2.77 7.56 -10.83
N LYS A 25 -3.63 7.61 -11.86
CA LYS A 25 -3.27 7.96 -13.24
C LYS A 25 -2.47 9.27 -13.35
N PRO A 26 -2.82 10.38 -12.65
CA PRO A 26 -2.02 11.61 -12.71
C PRO A 26 -0.59 11.41 -12.21
N LEU A 27 -0.42 10.66 -11.13
CA LEU A 27 0.88 10.36 -10.55
C LEU A 27 1.68 9.45 -11.50
N VAL A 28 1.07 8.42 -12.08
CA VAL A 28 1.70 7.58 -13.11
C VAL A 28 2.14 8.40 -14.32
N ILE A 29 1.31 9.35 -14.80
CA ILE A 29 1.68 10.24 -15.92
C ILE A 29 2.87 11.13 -15.54
N MET A 30 2.83 11.75 -14.36
CA MET A 30 3.92 12.59 -13.87
C MET A 30 5.26 11.84 -13.83
N ILE A 31 5.22 10.58 -13.40
CA ILE A 31 6.38 9.67 -13.36
C ILE A 31 6.88 9.35 -14.77
N MET A 32 5.96 8.99 -15.68
CA MET A 32 6.31 8.71 -17.08
C MET A 32 6.95 9.94 -17.73
N VAL A 33 6.42 11.14 -17.49
CA VAL A 33 6.99 12.39 -18.00
C VAL A 33 8.38 12.64 -17.42
N SER A 34 8.58 12.48 -16.10
CA SER A 34 9.91 12.69 -15.49
C SER A 34 10.98 11.74 -16.01
N ILE A 35 10.59 10.56 -16.50
CA ILE A 35 11.48 9.54 -17.06
C ILE A 35 11.73 9.77 -18.56
N LEU A 36 10.69 10.14 -19.31
CA LEU A 36 10.78 10.27 -20.76
C LEU A 36 11.35 11.62 -21.20
N LEU A 37 11.16 12.68 -20.42
CA LEU A 37 11.65 14.02 -20.77
C LEU A 37 13.18 14.12 -20.86
N PRO A 38 13.98 13.50 -19.96
CA PRO A 38 15.44 13.56 -20.03
C PRO A 38 16.05 12.71 -21.15
N MET A 39 15.38 11.61 -21.55
CA MET A 39 15.92 10.62 -22.50
C MET A 39 16.31 11.20 -23.88
N PRO A 40 15.48 12.03 -24.56
CA PRO A 40 15.85 12.64 -25.84
C PRO A 40 16.79 13.84 -25.70
N LEU A 41 16.83 14.48 -24.53
CA LEU A 41 17.65 15.68 -24.28
C LEU A 41 19.11 15.35 -23.94
N PHE A 42 19.35 14.16 -23.39
CA PHE A 42 20.67 13.76 -22.91
C PHE A 42 21.02 12.36 -23.43
N LEU A 43 21.68 12.30 -24.59
CA LEU A 43 22.23 11.06 -25.18
C LEU A 43 23.50 10.56 -24.45
N LYS A 44 23.54 10.68 -23.11
CA LYS A 44 24.66 10.25 -22.27
C LYS A 44 24.26 9.02 -21.46
N LEU A 45 25.13 8.02 -21.42
CA LEU A 45 24.93 6.77 -20.68
C LEU A 45 24.63 7.00 -19.18
N GLU A 46 25.28 8.00 -18.58
CA GLU A 46 25.05 8.39 -17.19
C GLU A 46 23.61 8.82 -16.91
N VAL A 47 23.00 9.58 -17.84
CA VAL A 47 21.62 10.04 -17.70
C VAL A 47 20.65 8.86 -17.85
N ALA A 48 20.91 7.97 -18.79
CA ALA A 48 20.11 6.75 -18.94
C ALA A 48 20.13 5.88 -17.66
N PHE A 49 21.30 5.74 -17.02
CA PHE A 49 21.42 5.00 -15.77
C PHE A 49 20.64 5.65 -14.62
N LEU A 50 20.74 6.97 -14.46
CA LEU A 50 19.97 7.72 -13.47
C LEU A 50 18.46 7.60 -13.71
N THR A 51 18.02 7.66 -14.97
CA THR A 51 16.61 7.47 -15.35
C THR A 51 16.09 6.09 -14.95
N VAL A 52 16.88 5.03 -15.15
CA VAL A 52 16.51 3.66 -14.73
C VAL A 52 16.43 3.55 -13.20
N GLN A 53 17.38 4.14 -12.47
CA GLN A 53 17.34 4.16 -11.00
C GLN A 53 16.10 4.88 -10.48
N GLN A 54 15.80 6.07 -11.02
CA GLN A 54 14.62 6.85 -10.65
C GLN A 54 13.33 6.08 -10.94
N PHE A 55 13.21 5.49 -12.13
CA PHE A 55 12.06 4.65 -12.48
C PHE A 55 11.89 3.49 -11.51
N THR A 56 12.99 2.82 -11.14
CA THR A 56 12.97 1.69 -10.22
C THR A 56 12.49 2.11 -8.83
N LEU A 57 13.02 3.21 -8.28
CA LEU A 57 12.63 3.71 -6.95
C LEU A 57 11.16 4.13 -6.90
N ILE A 58 10.71 4.88 -7.91
CA ILE A 58 9.34 5.35 -7.99
C ILE A 58 8.36 4.17 -8.18
N SER A 59 8.70 3.23 -9.06
CA SER A 59 7.87 2.04 -9.26
C SER A 59 7.79 1.20 -8.00
N SER A 60 8.89 1.09 -7.25
CA SER A 60 8.92 0.40 -5.96
C SER A 60 8.02 1.06 -4.92
N LEU A 61 7.98 2.39 -4.87
CA LEU A 61 7.07 3.15 -4.01
C LEU A 61 5.60 2.88 -4.38
N LEU A 62 5.26 2.94 -5.67
CA LEU A 62 3.91 2.63 -6.13
C LEU A 62 3.49 1.19 -5.80
N ILE A 63 4.38 0.24 -6.06
CA ILE A 63 4.15 -1.19 -5.81
C ILE A 63 4.00 -1.45 -4.31
N SER A 64 4.81 -0.82 -3.45
CA SER A 64 4.73 -1.04 -2.00
C SER A 64 3.38 -0.55 -1.45
N PHE A 65 2.89 0.63 -1.86
CA PHE A 65 1.57 1.11 -1.46
C PHE A 65 0.43 0.26 -2.03
N MET A 66 0.56 -0.19 -3.27
CA MET A 66 -0.42 -1.11 -3.87
C MET A 66 -0.49 -2.42 -3.09
N LEU A 67 0.65 -3.02 -2.76
CA LEU A 67 0.71 -4.26 -1.98
C LEU A 67 0.17 -4.04 -0.56
N HIS A 68 0.54 -2.94 0.09
CA HIS A 68 0.02 -2.57 1.41
C HIS A 68 -1.51 -2.61 1.44
N GLU A 69 -2.18 -1.87 0.55
CA GLU A 69 -3.64 -1.82 0.49
C GLU A 69 -4.24 -3.18 0.06
N TYR A 70 -3.57 -3.90 -0.85
CA TYR A 70 -4.05 -5.22 -1.27
C TYR A 70 -4.03 -6.24 -0.14
N PHE A 71 -3.01 -6.21 0.74
CA PHE A 71 -2.94 -7.11 1.88
C PHE A 71 -4.00 -6.82 2.95
N HIS A 72 -4.45 -5.57 3.07
CA HIS A 72 -5.67 -5.25 3.84
C HIS A 72 -6.89 -5.98 3.25
N ILE A 73 -7.05 -6.00 1.91
CA ILE A 73 -8.15 -6.74 1.24
C ILE A 73 -8.04 -8.24 1.45
N LEU A 74 -6.82 -8.79 1.31
CA LEU A 74 -6.58 -10.21 1.56
C LEU A 74 -6.93 -10.60 3.00
N SER A 75 -6.67 -9.73 3.97
CA SER A 75 -7.08 -9.97 5.36
C SER A 75 -8.61 -10.09 5.48
N PHE A 76 -9.39 -9.28 4.75
CA PHE A 76 -10.84 -9.43 4.69
C PHE A 76 -11.22 -10.78 4.11
N LYS A 77 -10.59 -11.22 3.02
CA LYS A 77 -10.87 -12.55 2.43
C LYS A 77 -10.66 -13.69 3.42
N VAL A 78 -9.61 -13.60 4.25
CA VAL A 78 -9.28 -14.62 5.26
C VAL A 78 -10.25 -14.56 6.44
N LEU A 79 -10.56 -13.36 6.96
CA LEU A 79 -11.39 -13.19 8.16
C LEU A 79 -12.89 -13.31 7.88
N LYS A 80 -13.35 -12.80 6.73
CA LYS A 80 -14.74 -12.73 6.28
C LYS A 80 -14.76 -12.98 4.77
N LYS A 81 -14.93 -14.25 4.38
CA LYS A 81 -14.96 -14.69 2.97
C LYS A 81 -15.95 -13.90 2.10
N LYS A 82 -17.01 -13.35 2.68
CA LYS A 82 -18.06 -12.59 1.98
C LYS A 82 -18.31 -11.24 2.64
N GLY A 83 -18.54 -10.23 1.82
CA GLY A 83 -18.88 -8.88 2.28
C GLY A 83 -18.63 -7.82 1.20
N ALA A 84 -19.29 -6.68 1.34
CA ALA A 84 -19.04 -5.52 0.51
C ALA A 84 -17.92 -4.67 1.12
N VAL A 85 -17.04 -4.16 0.27
CA VAL A 85 -16.06 -3.13 0.62
C VAL A 85 -16.29 -1.90 -0.24
N ARG A 86 -16.12 -0.73 0.39
CA ARG A 86 -16.10 0.55 -0.29
C ARG A 86 -14.64 0.99 -0.45
N ILE A 87 -14.21 1.14 -1.69
CA ILE A 87 -12.90 1.67 -2.02
C ILE A 87 -13.07 3.18 -2.19
N GLU A 88 -12.49 3.94 -1.27
CA GLU A 88 -12.47 5.40 -1.31
C GLU A 88 -11.10 5.88 -1.80
N SER A 89 -11.12 6.88 -2.67
CA SER A 89 -9.91 7.46 -3.24
C SER A 89 -9.92 8.99 -3.18
N THR A 90 -8.79 9.52 -2.71
CA THR A 90 -8.36 10.92 -2.89
C THR A 90 -7.16 10.96 -3.84
N PHE A 91 -6.58 12.14 -4.05
CA PHE A 91 -5.38 12.29 -4.87
C PHE A 91 -4.15 11.57 -4.27
N LEU A 92 -4.11 11.40 -2.94
CA LEU A 92 -2.95 10.89 -2.21
C LEU A 92 -3.21 9.58 -1.46
N ARG A 93 -4.46 9.10 -1.44
CA ARG A 93 -4.84 7.96 -0.61
C ARG A 93 -5.89 7.11 -1.31
N ILE A 94 -5.67 5.80 -1.28
CA ILE A 94 -6.71 4.80 -1.44
C ILE A 94 -6.98 4.24 -0.06
N SER A 95 -8.24 4.02 0.28
CA SER A 95 -8.63 3.40 1.54
C SER A 95 -9.74 2.40 1.27
N ILE A 96 -9.61 1.21 1.82
CA ILE A 96 -10.64 0.17 1.73
C ILE A 96 -11.41 0.13 3.04
N ILE A 97 -12.71 0.38 2.95
CA ILE A 97 -13.61 0.43 4.10
C ILE A 97 -14.55 -0.79 4.04
N PRO A 98 -14.51 -1.69 5.02
CA PRO A 98 -15.45 -2.80 5.10
C PRO A 98 -16.85 -2.28 5.42
N LEU A 99 -17.87 -2.76 4.70
CA LEU A 99 -19.29 -2.47 4.95
C LEU A 99 -19.95 -3.57 5.80
N PHE A 100 -19.16 -4.33 6.55
CA PHE A 100 -19.60 -5.42 7.42
C PHE A 100 -18.94 -5.30 8.79
N HIS A 101 -19.56 -5.90 9.80
CA HIS A 101 -19.03 -5.88 11.16
C HIS A 101 -17.79 -6.75 11.32
N LEU A 102 -16.77 -6.16 11.94
CA LEU A 102 -15.55 -6.80 12.39
C LEU A 102 -15.44 -6.67 13.91
N SER A 103 -14.94 -7.71 14.57
CA SER A 103 -14.58 -7.61 15.99
C SER A 103 -13.32 -6.76 16.16
N ASN A 104 -13.07 -6.26 17.37
CA ASN A 104 -11.90 -5.42 17.66
C ASN A 104 -10.59 -6.14 17.32
N TYR A 105 -10.50 -7.44 17.63
CA TYR A 105 -9.36 -8.26 17.25
C TYR A 105 -9.18 -8.33 15.72
N GLN A 106 -10.27 -8.50 14.96
CA GLN A 106 -10.21 -8.54 13.50
C GLN A 106 -9.79 -7.19 12.91
N ILE A 107 -10.19 -6.07 13.52
CA ILE A 107 -9.76 -4.73 13.11
C ILE A 107 -8.26 -4.55 13.31
N VAL A 108 -7.72 -4.95 14.48
CA VAL A 108 -6.28 -4.89 14.77
C VAL A 108 -5.50 -5.77 13.78
N MET A 109 -5.94 -7.01 13.58
CA MET A 109 -5.30 -7.92 12.62
C MET A 109 -5.29 -7.32 11.23
N MET A 110 -6.42 -6.82 10.74
CA MET A 110 -6.48 -6.18 9.41
C MET A 110 -5.51 -5.01 9.31
N ALA A 111 -5.56 -4.06 10.26
CA ALA A 111 -4.68 -2.89 10.27
C ALA A 111 -3.18 -3.25 10.26
N MET A 112 -2.81 -4.42 10.80
CA MET A 112 -1.42 -4.89 10.80
C MET A 112 -0.97 -5.53 9.49
N MET A 113 -1.87 -6.11 8.69
CA MET A 113 -1.50 -6.96 7.56
C MET A 113 -0.74 -6.21 6.46
N GLY A 114 -1.22 -5.03 6.05
CA GLY A 114 -0.55 -4.19 5.05
C GLY A 114 0.89 -3.83 5.45
N PRO A 115 1.08 -3.15 6.60
CA PRO A 115 2.41 -2.78 7.12
C PRO A 115 3.35 -3.97 7.33
N LEU A 116 2.89 -5.04 7.98
CA LEU A 116 3.76 -6.15 8.34
C LEU A 116 4.26 -6.90 7.11
N ILE A 117 3.40 -7.15 6.12
CA ILE A 117 3.84 -7.86 4.92
C ILE A 117 4.80 -7.02 4.09
N CYS A 118 4.57 -5.71 3.97
CA CYS A 118 5.52 -4.82 3.32
C CYS A 118 6.86 -4.80 4.06
N PHE A 119 6.84 -4.73 5.39
CA PHE A 119 8.06 -4.79 6.21
C PHE A 119 8.81 -6.12 6.01
N THR A 120 8.10 -7.26 5.98
CA THR A 120 8.71 -8.57 5.71
C THR A 120 9.35 -8.64 4.32
N ILE A 121 8.68 -8.13 3.27
CA ILE A 121 9.28 -8.03 1.93
C ILE A 121 10.54 -7.16 1.96
N GLY A 122 10.48 -6.02 2.66
CA GLY A 122 11.62 -5.12 2.84
C GLY A 122 12.79 -5.79 3.54
N LEU A 123 12.55 -6.59 4.59
CA LEU A 123 13.59 -7.35 5.29
C LEU A 123 14.27 -8.36 4.35
N ILE A 124 13.48 -9.12 3.58
CA ILE A 124 14.02 -10.10 2.62
C ILE A 124 14.88 -9.39 1.57
N LEU A 125 14.40 -8.28 1.02
CA LEU A 125 15.16 -7.47 0.06
C LEU A 125 16.42 -6.87 0.67
N PHE A 126 16.37 -6.43 1.93
CA PHE A 126 17.54 -5.89 2.63
C PHE A 126 18.61 -6.96 2.84
N MET A 127 18.22 -8.16 3.29
CA MET A 127 19.15 -9.27 3.52
C MET A 127 19.79 -9.81 2.22
N THR A 128 19.09 -9.66 1.09
CA THR A 128 19.56 -10.14 -0.22
C THR A 128 20.13 -9.02 -1.09
N ALA A 129 20.26 -7.79 -0.57
CA ALA A 129 20.67 -6.63 -1.34
C ALA A 129 22.13 -6.74 -1.80
N SER A 130 22.33 -6.80 -3.11
CA SER A 130 23.65 -6.80 -3.75
C SER A 130 24.05 -5.44 -4.33
N SER A 131 23.16 -4.45 -4.30
CA SER A 131 23.38 -3.11 -4.84
C SER A 131 22.76 -2.03 -3.98
N GLN A 132 23.29 -0.82 -4.06
CA GLN A 132 22.75 0.35 -3.37
C GLN A 132 21.30 0.64 -3.78
N LEU A 133 20.96 0.44 -5.05
CA LEU A 133 19.58 0.58 -5.54
C LEU A 133 18.64 -0.40 -4.83
N MET A 134 19.04 -1.67 -4.71
CA MET A 134 18.25 -2.68 -4.00
C MET A 134 18.10 -2.38 -2.51
N MET A 135 19.12 -1.77 -1.90
CA MET A 135 19.06 -1.28 -0.52
C MET A 135 18.06 -0.12 -0.36
N TYR A 136 18.01 0.82 -1.30
CA TYR A 136 16.99 1.87 -1.27
C TYR A 136 15.58 1.33 -1.48
N VAL A 137 15.42 0.36 -2.39
CA VAL A 137 14.13 -0.33 -2.59
C VAL A 137 13.71 -1.05 -1.30
N SER A 138 14.62 -1.72 -0.60
CA SER A 138 14.28 -2.39 0.65
C SER A 138 13.82 -1.41 1.74
N TYR A 139 14.46 -0.25 1.85
CA TYR A 139 14.03 0.81 2.77
C TYR A 139 12.62 1.34 2.47
N ILE A 140 12.25 1.49 1.20
CA ILE A 140 10.88 1.89 0.81
C ILE A 140 9.85 0.93 1.44
N PHE A 141 10.10 -0.38 1.35
CA PHE A 141 9.23 -1.40 1.94
C PHE A 141 9.28 -1.39 3.47
N LEU A 142 10.47 -1.30 4.08
CA LEU A 142 10.64 -1.30 5.53
C LEU A 142 9.93 -0.12 6.21
N LEU A 143 9.90 1.06 5.59
CA LEU A 143 9.26 2.26 6.14
C LEU A 143 7.76 2.10 6.40
N HIS A 144 7.09 1.10 5.80
CA HIS A 144 5.65 0.87 6.02
C HIS A 144 5.33 0.48 7.45
N ILE A 145 6.29 -0.03 8.23
CA ILE A 145 6.08 -0.36 9.64
C ILE A 145 5.66 0.86 10.48
N ILE A 146 6.06 2.07 10.04
CA ILE A 146 5.73 3.34 10.69
C ILE A 146 4.22 3.58 10.66
N PHE A 147 3.48 3.02 9.67
CA PHE A 147 2.03 3.18 9.59
C PHE A 147 1.26 2.52 10.74
N LEU A 148 1.89 1.62 11.50
CA LEU A 148 1.32 1.06 12.74
C LEU A 148 1.35 2.04 13.91
N LEU A 149 2.09 3.16 13.79
CA LEU A 149 2.16 4.18 14.81
C LEU A 149 1.10 5.28 14.56
N PRO A 150 0.52 5.88 15.59
CA PRO A 150 -0.19 7.15 15.45
C PRO A 150 0.76 8.24 14.93
N PRO A 151 0.27 9.20 14.12
CA PRO A 151 -1.13 9.46 13.76
C PRO A 151 -1.59 8.76 12.46
N PHE A 152 -0.85 7.76 11.97
CA PHE A 152 -1.17 7.09 10.71
C PHE A 152 -2.46 6.26 10.81
N GLY A 153 -3.12 6.07 9.66
CA GLY A 153 -4.44 5.46 9.57
C GLY A 153 -4.53 4.09 10.27
N ASP A 154 -3.59 3.19 9.97
CA ASP A 154 -3.57 1.84 10.55
C ASP A 154 -3.32 1.87 12.06
N GLY A 155 -2.34 2.65 12.52
CA GLY A 155 -2.08 2.85 13.95
C GLY A 155 -3.28 3.44 14.70
N MET A 156 -3.97 4.42 14.11
CA MET A 156 -5.20 4.97 14.68
C MET A 156 -6.35 3.94 14.73
N MET A 157 -6.42 3.02 13.77
CA MET A 157 -7.40 1.92 13.80
C MET A 157 -7.12 0.93 14.94
N ILE A 158 -5.85 0.61 15.18
CA ILE A 158 -5.43 -0.24 16.30
C ILE A 158 -5.83 0.39 17.63
N ILE A 159 -5.53 1.69 17.83
CA ILE A 159 -5.90 2.40 19.05
C ILE A 159 -7.42 2.42 19.26
N LYS A 160 -8.19 2.75 18.21
CA LYS A 160 -9.66 2.78 18.31
C LYS A 160 -10.24 1.42 18.69
N ALA A 161 -9.72 0.35 18.08
CA ALA A 161 -10.14 -1.01 18.40
C ALA A 161 -9.83 -1.35 19.87
N TYR A 162 -8.62 -1.04 20.34
CA TYR A 162 -8.21 -1.28 21.73
C TYR A 162 -9.08 -0.51 22.74
N LEU A 163 -9.29 0.79 22.53
CA LEU A 163 -10.13 1.61 23.41
C LEU A 163 -11.58 1.10 23.45
N SER A 164 -12.13 0.72 22.29
CA SER A 164 -13.49 0.20 22.23
C SER A 164 -13.67 -1.17 22.90
N SER A 165 -12.61 -1.98 23.03
CA SER A 165 -12.68 -3.22 23.82
C SER A 165 -12.68 -2.95 25.32
N GLN A 166 -11.93 -1.94 25.79
CA GLN A 166 -11.90 -1.58 27.21
C GLN A 166 -13.27 -1.06 27.68
N LEU A 167 -13.94 -0.26 26.84
CA LEU A 167 -15.29 0.26 27.14
C LEU A 167 -16.38 -0.82 27.19
N LYS A 168 -16.17 -1.98 26.55
CA LYS A 168 -17.13 -3.11 26.53
C LYS A 168 -16.81 -4.20 27.56
N GLY A 169 -15.62 -4.17 28.17
CA GLY A 169 -15.19 -5.11 29.22
C GLY A 169 -15.36 -4.57 30.63
N GLY A 170 -16.11 -3.47 30.80
CA GLY A 170 -16.42 -2.84 32.08
C GLY A 170 -17.89 -3.01 32.50
N GLU A 171 -18.49 -4.15 32.17
CA GLU A 171 -19.74 -4.65 32.77
C GLU A 171 -19.42 -5.77 33.76
#